data_AF-A0A661KRJ6-F1
#
_entry.id   AF-A0A661KRJ6-F1
#
_cell.length_a   1.000
_cell.length_b   1.000
_cell.length_c   1.000
_cell.angle_alpha   90.00
_cell.angle_beta   90.00
_cell.angle_gamma   90.00
#
_symmetry.space_group_name_H-M   'P 1'
#
loop_
_entity.id
_entity.type
_entity.pdbx_description
1 polymer ?
#
loop_
_entity_poly.entity_id
_entity_poly.type
_entity_poly.pdbx_seq_one_letter_code
_entity_poly.pdbx_strand_id
1 'polypeptide(L)'
;FVCPTCWCFDIQDEVYKNEGDRLRNWDSCMFPIFTLHGSGHNPRAQKLQRVRQRFMHKLKYYVDKYGNGVACVGCGRCVVSCPVNIDIRRVIEIMATDVCEREE
;
A
#
# COMPACT_ATOMS: atom_id res chain seq x y z
N PHE A 1 -10.62 -0.97 -5.91
CA PHE A 1 -9.68 -2.09 -6.15
C PHE A 1 -8.98 -1.90 -7.52
N VAL A 2 -7.83 -1.22 -7.58
CA VAL A 2 -7.17 -0.85 -8.86
C VAL A 2 -6.03 -1.80 -9.24
N CYS A 3 -5.19 -2.19 -8.27
CA CYS A 3 -4.03 -3.03 -8.51
C CYS A 3 -4.34 -4.49 -8.13
N PRO A 4 -4.10 -5.48 -9.02
CA PRO A 4 -4.44 -6.88 -8.76
C PRO A 4 -3.56 -7.53 -7.68
N THR A 5 -2.40 -6.94 -7.36
CA THR A 5 -1.49 -7.44 -6.31
C THR A 5 -1.63 -6.68 -4.99
N CYS A 6 -2.68 -5.87 -4.82
CA CYS A 6 -3.00 -5.29 -3.52
C CYS A 6 -3.83 -6.27 -2.69
N TRP A 7 -3.45 -6.44 -1.42
CA TRP A 7 -4.16 -7.26 -0.44
C TRP A 7 -4.57 -6.48 0.81
N CYS A 8 -4.70 -5.15 0.72
CA CYS A 8 -5.16 -4.35 1.86
C CYS A 8 -6.62 -4.71 2.17
N PHE A 9 -6.87 -5.08 3.40
CA PHE A 9 -8.21 -5.40 3.90
C PHE A 9 -8.33 -4.85 5.33
N ASP A 10 -9.58 -4.69 5.73
CA ASP A 10 -9.98 -4.36 7.09
C ASP A 10 -10.81 -5.52 7.66
N ILE A 11 -10.82 -5.62 8.98
CA ILE A 11 -11.63 -6.60 9.71
C ILE A 11 -12.63 -5.81 10.56
N GLN A 12 -13.90 -6.05 10.32
CA GLN A 12 -15.00 -5.46 11.08
C GLN A 12 -15.73 -6.56 11.83
N ASP A 13 -16.00 -6.32 13.11
CA ASP A 13 -16.81 -7.18 13.95
C ASP A 13 -18.20 -6.53 14.09
N GLU A 14 -19.24 -7.15 13.55
CA GLU A 14 -20.63 -6.73 13.69
C GLU A 14 -21.32 -7.60 14.74
N VAL A 15 -21.91 -6.97 15.76
CA VAL A 15 -22.54 -7.70 16.88
C VAL A 15 -24.01 -7.34 16.95
N TYR A 16 -24.87 -8.36 16.98
CA TYR A 16 -26.30 -8.22 17.23
C TYR A 16 -26.73 -9.16 18.37
N LYS A 17 -27.13 -8.56 19.50
CA LYS A 17 -27.47 -9.28 20.74
C LYS A 17 -26.32 -10.18 21.20
N ASN A 18 -26.51 -11.51 21.15
CA ASN A 18 -25.56 -12.53 21.60
C ASN A 18 -24.85 -13.21 20.41
N GLU A 19 -25.06 -12.72 19.20
CA GLU A 19 -24.44 -13.23 17.98
C GLU A 19 -23.55 -12.15 17.37
N GLY A 20 -22.49 -12.56 16.68
CA GLY A 20 -21.60 -11.62 16.01
C GLY A 20 -20.88 -12.25 14.82
N ASP A 21 -20.69 -11.45 13.80
CA ASP A 21 -20.00 -11.81 12.56
C ASP A 21 -18.69 -11.04 12.44
N ARG A 22 -17.63 -11.76 12.06
CA ARG A 22 -16.34 -11.16 11.72
C ARG A 22 -16.18 -11.13 10.21
N LEU A 23 -16.23 -9.92 9.64
CA LEU A 23 -16.21 -9.68 8.21
C LEU A 23 -14.83 -9.17 7.77
N ARG A 24 -14.34 -9.70 6.64
CA ARG A 24 -13.16 -9.15 5.95
C ARG A 24 -13.63 -8.27 4.81
N ASN A 25 -13.33 -6.98 4.90
CA ASN A 25 -13.68 -6.00 3.89
C ASN A 25 -12.44 -5.55 3.11
N TRP A 26 -12.59 -5.29 1.81
CA TRP A 26 -11.51 -4.69 1.03
C TRP A 26 -11.24 -3.27 1.51
N ASP A 27 -9.97 -2.96 1.73
CA ASP A 27 -9.55 -1.64 2.19
C ASP A 27 -8.31 -1.14 1.43
N SER A 28 -7.80 0.03 1.78
CA SER A 28 -6.72 0.70 1.10
C SER A 28 -5.76 1.37 2.08
N CYS A 29 -4.47 1.03 1.97
CA CYS A 29 -3.40 1.71 2.71
C CYS A 29 -3.25 3.21 2.39
N MET A 30 -4.03 3.73 1.43
CA MET A 30 -4.09 5.16 1.11
C MET A 30 -5.05 5.94 2.01
N PHE A 31 -5.96 5.28 2.73
CA PHE A 31 -6.84 5.95 3.67
C PHE A 31 -6.12 6.24 4.98
N PRO A 32 -6.37 7.41 5.61
CA PRO A 32 -5.69 7.78 6.85
C PRO A 32 -6.04 6.84 8.00
N ILE A 33 -7.26 6.29 8.01
CA ILE A 33 -7.73 5.38 9.05
C ILE A 33 -7.04 4.01 9.02
N PHE A 34 -6.51 3.58 7.87
CA PHE A 34 -5.88 2.26 7.69
C PHE A 34 -4.68 2.03 8.63
N THR A 35 -3.99 3.11 9.00
CA THR A 35 -2.85 3.06 9.94
C THR A 35 -3.11 3.83 11.21
N LEU A 36 -4.35 4.23 11.49
CA LEU A 36 -4.68 4.89 12.73
C LEU A 36 -4.76 3.84 13.84
N HIS A 37 -3.89 3.94 14.83
CA HIS A 37 -3.90 3.03 15.97
C HIS A 37 -5.01 3.44 16.95
N GLY A 38 -5.47 2.49 17.77
CA GLY A 38 -6.46 2.76 18.82
C GLY A 38 -6.03 3.81 19.85
N SER A 39 -4.73 4.06 20.01
CA SER A 39 -4.20 5.15 20.86
C SER A 39 -4.34 6.55 20.25
N GLY A 40 -4.83 6.67 19.01
CA GLY A 40 -4.87 7.91 18.25
C GLY A 40 -3.56 8.24 17.51
N HIS A 41 -2.47 7.49 17.74
CA HIS A 41 -1.25 7.65 16.96
C HIS A 41 -1.43 7.13 15.53
N ASN A 42 -0.95 7.89 14.54
CA ASN A 42 -0.96 7.48 13.14
C ASN A 42 0.44 7.59 12.53
N PRO A 43 1.15 6.47 12.33
CA PRO A 43 2.48 6.48 11.73
C PRO A 43 2.51 7.02 10.29
N ARG A 44 1.35 7.09 9.61
CA ARG A 44 1.21 7.56 8.22
C ARG A 44 0.10 8.60 8.10
N ALA A 45 0.11 9.59 9.00
CA ALA A 45 -0.86 10.68 9.04
C ALA A 45 -0.88 11.50 7.73
N GLN A 46 0.28 11.70 7.09
CA GLN A 46 0.38 12.50 5.87
C GLN A 46 0.20 11.68 4.59
N LYS A 47 -0.35 12.31 3.53
CA LYS A 47 -0.54 11.68 2.21
C LYS A 47 0.78 11.12 1.66
N LEU A 48 1.87 11.87 1.80
CA LEU A 48 3.21 11.47 1.33
C LEU A 48 3.63 10.11 1.89
N GLN A 49 3.46 9.90 3.19
CA GLN A 49 3.83 8.65 3.87
C GLN A 49 3.02 7.46 3.33
N ARG A 50 1.72 7.68 3.05
CA ARG A 50 0.84 6.64 2.47
C ARG A 50 1.15 6.34 1.01
N VAL A 51 1.45 7.37 0.21
CA VAL A 51 1.90 7.19 -1.18
C VAL A 51 3.21 6.40 -1.21
N ARG A 52 4.19 6.79 -0.37
CA ARG A 52 5.45 6.06 -0.21
C ARG A 52 5.18 4.60 0.16
N GLN A 53 4.32 4.34 1.16
CA GLN A 53 3.96 2.98 1.54
C GLN A 53 3.39 2.16 0.37
N ARG A 54 2.48 2.74 -0.44
CA ARG A 54 1.85 2.05 -1.57
C ARG A 54 2.88 1.49 -2.55
N PHE A 55 3.93 2.24 -2.84
CA PHE A 55 5.00 1.85 -3.75
C PHE A 55 6.03 0.96 -3.06
N MET A 56 6.52 1.35 -1.89
CA MET A 56 7.52 0.58 -1.12
C MET A 56 7.04 -0.83 -0.81
N HIS A 57 5.75 -1.00 -0.48
CA HIS A 57 5.20 -2.31 -0.20
C HIS A 57 5.28 -3.27 -1.40
N LYS A 58 5.24 -2.75 -2.62
CA LYS A 58 5.31 -3.57 -3.85
C LYS A 58 6.74 -3.72 -4.37
N LEU A 59 7.54 -2.67 -4.25
CA LEU A 59 8.83 -2.55 -4.92
C LEU A 59 10.02 -2.83 -4.00
N LYS A 60 9.86 -2.74 -2.68
CA LYS A 60 10.93 -2.96 -1.70
C LYS A 60 10.54 -3.98 -0.64
N TYR A 61 9.52 -3.71 0.18
CA TYR A 61 9.21 -4.56 1.33
C TYR A 61 8.76 -5.97 0.95
N TYR A 62 8.03 -6.11 -0.16
CA TYR A 62 7.70 -7.44 -0.67
C TYR A 62 8.95 -8.19 -1.12
N VAL A 63 9.87 -7.52 -1.84
CA VAL A 63 11.15 -8.10 -2.27
C VAL A 63 11.97 -8.53 -1.07
N ASP A 64 12.13 -7.64 -0.09
CA ASP A 64 12.90 -7.89 1.14
C ASP A 64 12.36 -9.08 1.94
N LYS A 65 11.03 -9.27 1.91
CA LYS A 65 10.36 -10.30 2.70
C LYS A 65 10.33 -11.66 2.00
N TYR A 66 10.12 -11.69 0.69
CA TYR A 66 9.81 -12.93 -0.04
C TYR A 66 10.90 -13.35 -1.03
N GLY A 67 11.82 -12.45 -1.42
CA GLY A 67 12.95 -12.77 -2.30
C GLY A 67 12.59 -13.21 -3.72
N ASN A 68 11.32 -13.14 -4.11
CA ASN A 68 10.80 -13.63 -5.40
C ASN A 68 10.53 -12.50 -6.40
N GLY A 69 11.25 -11.38 -6.27
CA GLY A 69 11.09 -10.20 -7.10
C GLY A 69 9.98 -9.25 -6.62
N VAL A 70 9.68 -8.25 -7.45
CA VAL A 70 8.70 -7.19 -7.11
C VAL A 70 7.26 -7.68 -7.26
N ALA A 71 6.35 -7.19 -6.42
CA ALA A 71 4.92 -7.53 -6.52
C ALA A 71 4.18 -6.76 -7.63
N CYS A 72 4.84 -5.85 -8.34
CA CYS A 72 4.23 -5.13 -9.45
C CYS A 72 4.29 -5.98 -10.73
N VAL A 73 3.13 -6.32 -11.29
CA VAL A 73 3.02 -7.13 -12.52
C VAL A 73 2.89 -6.31 -13.81
N GLY A 74 3.13 -4.99 -13.76
CA GLY A 74 3.10 -4.14 -14.95
C GLY A 74 1.72 -3.89 -15.58
N CYS A 75 0.61 -4.19 -14.90
CA CYS A 75 -0.74 -4.08 -15.47
C CYS A 75 -1.24 -2.66 -15.81
N GLY A 76 -0.51 -1.59 -15.44
CA GLY A 76 -0.82 -0.19 -15.82
C GLY A 76 -2.05 0.45 -15.16
N ARG A 77 -2.95 -0.31 -14.53
CA ARG A 77 -4.22 0.21 -13.96
C ARG A 77 -4.03 1.37 -12.97
N CYS A 78 -2.96 1.35 -12.18
CA CYS A 78 -2.66 2.42 -11.22
C CYS A 78 -2.33 3.77 -11.87
N VAL A 79 -1.79 3.77 -13.09
CA VAL A 79 -1.47 4.97 -13.86
C VAL A 79 -2.75 5.49 -14.51
N VAL A 80 -3.50 4.63 -15.20
CA VAL A 80 -4.74 5.00 -15.90
C VAL A 80 -5.79 5.60 -14.96
N SER A 81 -5.95 5.03 -13.77
CA SER A 81 -6.94 5.51 -12.79
C SER A 81 -6.45 6.65 -11.90
N CYS A 82 -5.22 7.17 -12.09
CA CYS A 82 -4.68 8.17 -11.19
C CYS A 82 -5.28 9.57 -11.49
N PRO A 83 -5.96 10.22 -10.52
CA PRO A 83 -6.56 11.54 -10.74
C PRO A 83 -5.53 12.69 -10.82
N VAL A 84 -4.29 12.43 -10.41
CA VAL A 84 -3.21 13.43 -10.30
C VAL A 84 -1.94 13.00 -11.06
N ASN A 85 -2.07 12.06 -11.99
CA ASN A 85 -0.99 11.64 -12.89
C ASN A 85 0.31 11.16 -12.20
N ILE A 86 0.20 10.47 -11.06
CA ILE A 86 1.35 9.76 -10.46
C ILE A 86 1.67 8.54 -11.31
N ASP A 87 2.90 8.50 -11.84
CA ASP A 87 3.40 7.39 -12.64
C ASP A 87 4.34 6.48 -11.83
N ILE A 88 3.97 5.20 -11.71
CA ILE A 88 4.79 4.20 -11.02
C ILE A 88 6.12 3.94 -11.74
N ARG A 89 6.20 4.13 -13.06
CA ARG A 89 7.44 3.97 -13.83
C ARG A 89 8.48 4.98 -13.36
N ARG A 90 8.06 6.23 -13.19
CA ARG A 90 8.91 7.30 -12.66
C ARG A 90 9.35 7.02 -11.23
N VAL A 91 8.48 6.46 -10.41
CA VAL A 91 8.83 6.05 -9.03
C VAL A 91 9.89 4.94 -9.05
N ILE A 92 9.76 3.94 -9.94
CA ILE A 92 10.74 2.87 -10.10
C ILE A 92 12.11 3.43 -10.51
N GLU A 93 12.15 4.36 -11.47
CA GLU A 93 13.39 5.02 -11.89
C GLU A 93 14.08 5.72 -10.71
N ILE A 94 13.35 6.53 -9.95
CA ILE A 94 13.88 7.23 -8.77
C ILE A 94 14.39 6.25 -7.72
N MET A 95 13.64 5.17 -7.48
CA MET A 95 14.05 4.15 -6.50
C MET A 95 15.27 3.36 -6.94
N ALA A 96 15.49 3.20 -8.25
CA ALA A 96 16.68 2.52 -8.80
C ALA A 96 17.92 3.42 -8.72
N THR A 97 17.80 4.71 -8.99
CA THR A 97 18.93 5.67 -8.90
C THR A 97 19.43 5.83 -7.47
N ASP A 98 18.53 5.87 -6.47
CA ASP A 98 18.93 5.99 -5.07
C ASP A 98 19.68 4.75 -4.52
N VAL A 99 19.61 3.59 -5.20
CA VAL A 99 20.36 2.39 -4.80
C VAL A 99 21.82 2.52 -5.25
N CYS A 100 22.07 3.01 -6.47
CA CYS A 100 23.44 3.21 -6.96
C CYS A 100 24.23 4.22 -6.11
N GLU A 101 23.60 5.30 -5.64
CA GLU A 101 24.30 6.34 -4.86
C GLU A 101 24.61 5.94 -3.40
N ARG A 102 24.06 4.82 -2.89
CA ARG A 102 24.31 4.34 -1.52
C ARG A 102 25.28 3.15 -1.45
N GLU A 103 25.69 2.62 -2.60
CA GLU A 103 26.68 1.55 -2.73
C GLU A 103 28.06 2.07 -3.17
N GLU A 104 28.20 3.39 -3.37
CA GLU A 104 29.46 4.13 -3.46
C GLU A 104 29.83 4.76 -2.11
#